data_AF-A0A955BB98-F1
#
_entry.id   AF-A0A955BB98-F1
#
_cell.length_a   1.000
_cell.length_b   1.000
_cell.length_c   1.000
_cell.angle_alpha   90.00
_cell.angle_beta   90.00
_cell.angle_gamma   90.00
#
_symmetry.space_group_name_H-M   'P 1'
#
loop_
_entity.id
_entity.type
_entity.pdbx_description
1 polymer ?
#
loop_
_entity_poly.entity_id
_entity_poly.type
_entity_poly.pdbx_seq_one_letter_code
_entity_poly.pdbx_strand_id
1 'polypeptide(L)'
;VPLVHVPAGDVAASLKITLPELEAGLKGKSPIADALFKNVDTYYTETGADKKQPRSGPNAWQKVIWDIATIAWLNDPEKLVTSEVVDSPVLTDEGIWKQAPNRHPVRVAVKLDRDAIYADLFAKIGRPYLPSPIISGIAFDFGTHRRLAEGSDNWPTTWADDGNLYTAWGDGGGFGGTNSKGRVTLGIARIEGHANYYTGTNVWGGFEPEQAASFGGKSYGILSVDKTLYMWVVPQPGPHLKECRIARSTDHGVTWQQADWTFRFEDGFTIPTILNYGRDYSGARDDFVYSYFIEPQWGPKTPANSKYGFEVHKPGRIHLGRVPRQQIMQRDRYEFFAGLNDKGEPRWTDNLADKQPVFRDDNGVGWNVSVSYNAGLGRYLLATEHTATHEG
;
A
#
# COMPACT_ATOMS: atom_id res chain seq x y z
N VAL A 1 -30.10 -2.12 -25.46
CA VAL A 1 -29.91 -2.53 -26.88
C VAL A 1 -28.56 -3.22 -27.02
N PRO A 2 -28.40 -4.18 -27.93
CA PRO A 2 -27.17 -4.98 -28.06
C PRO A 2 -26.03 -4.26 -28.82
N LEU A 3 -26.34 -3.21 -29.59
CA LEU A 3 -25.36 -2.42 -30.31
C LEU A 3 -25.34 -0.97 -29.81
N VAL A 4 -24.14 -0.47 -29.52
CA VAL A 4 -23.87 0.93 -29.21
C VAL A 4 -22.89 1.46 -30.25
N HIS A 5 -23.27 2.54 -30.93
CA HIS A 5 -22.44 3.22 -31.93
C HIS A 5 -21.91 4.53 -31.35
N VAL A 6 -20.59 4.74 -31.46
CA VAL A 6 -19.93 6.00 -31.12
C VAL A 6 -19.45 6.66 -32.41
N PRO A 7 -20.09 7.75 -32.87
CA PRO A 7 -19.68 8.43 -34.10
C PRO A 7 -18.25 8.99 -34.03
N ALA A 8 -17.43 8.71 -35.04
CA ALA A 8 -16.02 9.13 -35.05
C ALA A 8 -15.82 10.65 -35.17
N GLY A 9 -16.65 11.30 -36.00
CA GLY A 9 -16.58 12.73 -36.29
C GLY A 9 -16.93 13.59 -35.08
N ASP A 10 -18.18 14.02 -34.95
CA ASP A 10 -18.53 15.06 -33.97
C ASP A 10 -18.47 14.61 -32.51
N VAL A 11 -18.52 13.29 -32.27
CA VAL A 11 -18.60 12.73 -30.92
C VAL A 11 -17.23 12.29 -30.43
N ALA A 12 -16.63 11.26 -31.03
CA ALA A 12 -15.31 10.80 -30.62
C ALA A 12 -14.21 11.84 -30.90
N ALA A 13 -14.33 12.69 -31.94
CA ALA A 13 -13.34 13.74 -32.17
C ALA A 13 -13.32 14.87 -31.14
N SER A 14 -14.28 14.89 -30.21
CA SER A 14 -14.20 15.74 -29.02
C SER A 14 -13.08 15.33 -28.06
N LEU A 15 -12.59 14.09 -28.13
CA LEU A 15 -11.48 13.56 -27.32
C LEU A 15 -10.10 14.02 -27.81
N LYS A 16 -10.00 15.29 -28.25
CA LYS A 16 -8.74 15.95 -28.56
C LYS A 16 -7.94 16.16 -27.28
N ILE A 17 -6.63 15.99 -27.30
CA ILE A 17 -5.76 16.28 -26.17
C ILE A 17 -4.40 16.78 -26.64
N THR A 18 -3.82 17.69 -25.87
CA THR A 18 -2.47 18.20 -26.12
C THR A 18 -1.42 17.31 -25.45
N LEU A 19 -0.18 17.36 -25.95
CA LEU A 19 0.93 16.64 -25.32
C LEU A 19 1.19 17.06 -23.86
N PRO A 20 1.14 18.36 -23.49
CA PRO A 20 1.29 18.77 -22.10
C PRO A 20 0.21 18.19 -21.16
N GLU A 21 -1.05 18.10 -21.60
CA GLU A 21 -2.11 17.46 -20.81
C GLU A 21 -1.83 15.97 -20.60
N LEU A 22 -1.42 15.25 -21.66
CA LEU A 22 -1.02 13.84 -21.54
C LEU A 22 0.21 13.67 -20.64
N GLU A 23 1.19 14.56 -20.76
CA GLU A 23 2.41 14.53 -19.95
C GLU A 23 2.07 14.68 -18.47
N ALA A 24 1.22 15.67 -18.12
CA ALA A 24 0.76 15.86 -16.75
C ALA A 24 -0.06 14.68 -16.22
N GLY A 25 -0.89 14.08 -17.08
CA GLY A 25 -1.78 12.97 -16.73
C GLY A 25 -1.11 11.60 -16.62
N LEU A 26 -0.02 11.36 -17.37
CA LEU A 26 0.57 10.02 -17.52
C LEU A 26 2.03 9.91 -17.08
N LYS A 27 2.86 10.91 -17.35
CA LYS A 27 4.31 10.78 -17.16
C LYS A 27 4.67 10.63 -15.68
N GLY A 28 5.47 9.60 -15.38
CA GLY A 28 5.92 9.24 -14.05
C GLY A 28 4.82 8.68 -13.14
N LYS A 29 3.64 8.33 -13.66
CA LYS A 29 2.52 7.82 -12.84
C LYS A 29 2.57 6.30 -12.67
N SER A 30 2.90 5.57 -13.73
CA SER A 30 3.08 4.11 -13.72
C SER A 30 3.86 3.67 -14.97
N PRO A 31 4.45 2.46 -14.99
CA PRO A 31 5.15 1.97 -16.18
C PRO A 31 4.27 1.94 -17.44
N ILE A 32 2.99 1.60 -17.30
CA ILE A 32 2.04 1.62 -18.43
C ILE A 32 1.70 3.05 -18.86
N ALA A 33 1.55 3.98 -17.91
CA ALA A 33 1.30 5.39 -18.22
C ALA A 33 2.46 5.99 -19.02
N ASP A 34 3.70 5.72 -18.60
CA ASP A 34 4.91 6.18 -19.28
C ASP A 34 5.03 5.60 -20.70
N ALA A 35 4.72 4.31 -20.87
CA ALA A 35 4.71 3.68 -22.19
C ALA A 35 3.66 4.30 -23.13
N LEU A 36 2.44 4.55 -22.63
CA LEU A 36 1.37 5.17 -23.41
C LEU A 36 1.69 6.62 -23.79
N PHE A 37 2.23 7.40 -22.84
CA PHE A 37 2.71 8.75 -23.13
C PHE A 37 3.79 8.75 -24.21
N LYS A 38 4.80 7.86 -24.08
CA LYS A 38 5.89 7.73 -25.05
C LYS A 38 5.40 7.42 -26.46
N ASN A 39 4.34 6.62 -26.62
CA ASN A 39 3.77 6.34 -27.94
C ASN A 39 3.24 7.60 -28.62
N VAL A 40 2.51 8.45 -27.89
CA VAL A 40 1.96 9.70 -28.45
C VAL A 40 3.06 10.73 -28.69
N ASP A 41 4.04 10.80 -27.78
CA ASP A 41 5.22 11.66 -27.89
C ASP A 41 6.06 11.34 -29.14
N THR A 42 6.27 10.04 -29.39
CA THR A 42 6.97 9.54 -30.59
C THR A 42 6.17 9.89 -31.85
N TYR A 43 4.86 9.65 -31.85
CA TYR A 43 4.00 9.98 -32.98
C TYR A 43 4.00 11.48 -33.33
N TYR A 44 4.09 12.36 -32.32
CA TYR A 44 4.26 13.80 -32.56
C TYR A 44 5.60 14.12 -33.21
N THR A 45 6.69 13.52 -32.72
CA THR A 45 8.02 13.68 -33.31
C THR A 45 8.04 13.25 -34.78
N GLU A 46 7.36 12.14 -35.11
CA GLU A 46 7.33 11.58 -36.46
C GLU A 46 6.36 12.28 -37.43
N THR A 47 5.29 12.93 -36.93
CA THR A 47 4.20 13.42 -37.82
C THR A 47 3.75 14.86 -37.55
N GLY A 48 3.97 15.37 -36.35
CA GLY A 48 3.55 16.69 -35.89
C GLY A 48 4.64 17.74 -36.04
N ALA A 49 5.89 17.37 -35.75
CA ALA A 49 7.06 18.24 -35.90
C ALA A 49 7.23 18.74 -37.35
N ASP A 50 7.03 17.85 -38.33
CA ASP A 50 7.12 18.17 -39.75
C ASP A 50 6.10 19.21 -40.21
N LYS A 51 4.98 19.35 -39.50
CA LYS A 51 3.92 20.32 -39.79
C LYS A 51 4.15 21.68 -39.13
N LYS A 52 5.31 21.90 -38.49
CA LYS A 52 5.67 23.12 -37.73
C LYS A 52 4.66 23.48 -36.62
N GLN A 53 3.88 22.52 -36.14
CA GLN A 53 2.96 22.76 -35.02
C GLN A 53 3.72 22.69 -33.69
N PRO A 54 3.57 23.71 -32.83
CA PRO A 54 4.27 23.71 -31.54
C PRO A 54 3.76 22.59 -30.64
N ARG A 55 4.64 22.08 -29.78
CA ARG A 55 4.28 21.06 -28.76
C ARG A 55 3.30 21.61 -27.72
N SER A 56 3.42 22.89 -27.38
CA SER A 56 2.69 23.56 -26.30
C SER A 56 2.38 25.01 -26.66
N GLY A 57 1.41 25.61 -25.95
CA GLY A 57 1.02 27.01 -26.14
C GLY A 57 -0.08 27.19 -27.19
N PRO A 58 -0.29 28.42 -27.67
CA PRO A 58 -1.30 28.71 -28.68
C PRO A 58 -1.06 27.86 -29.95
N ASN A 59 -2.13 27.28 -30.49
CA ASN A 59 -2.09 26.39 -31.66
C ASN A 59 -1.20 25.14 -31.48
N ALA A 60 -1.05 24.66 -30.23
CA ALA A 60 -0.36 23.41 -29.95
C ALA A 60 -0.96 22.23 -30.73
N TRP A 61 -0.10 21.30 -31.12
CA TRP A 61 -0.50 20.04 -31.71
C TRP A 61 -1.45 19.28 -30.78
N GLN A 62 -2.51 18.72 -31.36
CA GLN A 62 -3.51 17.93 -30.65
C GLN A 62 -3.66 16.56 -31.30
N LYS A 63 -3.78 15.53 -30.47
CA LYS A 63 -4.16 14.20 -30.89
C LYS A 63 -5.61 13.95 -30.52
N VAL A 64 -6.35 13.31 -31.41
CA VAL A 64 -7.59 12.67 -31.01
C VAL A 64 -7.31 11.22 -30.64
N ILE A 65 -7.77 10.81 -29.46
CA ILE A 65 -7.71 9.42 -29.01
C ILE A 65 -9.13 8.86 -29.09
N TRP A 66 -9.54 8.37 -30.27
CA TRP A 66 -10.94 7.95 -30.48
C TRP A 66 -11.33 6.71 -29.67
N ASP A 67 -10.42 5.75 -29.51
CA ASP A 67 -10.74 4.43 -28.98
C ASP A 67 -11.14 4.45 -27.50
N ILE A 68 -10.73 5.46 -26.73
CA ILE A 68 -11.12 5.59 -25.32
C ILE A 68 -12.61 5.96 -25.16
N ALA A 69 -13.29 6.40 -26.22
CA ALA A 69 -14.73 6.66 -26.17
C ALA A 69 -15.54 5.38 -25.92
N THR A 70 -15.15 4.27 -26.55
CA THR A 70 -15.79 2.97 -26.32
C THR A 70 -15.55 2.50 -24.88
N ILE A 71 -14.34 2.74 -24.34
CA ILE A 71 -14.02 2.40 -22.96
C ILE A 71 -14.79 3.28 -21.96
N ALA A 72 -14.98 4.56 -22.25
CA ALA A 72 -15.80 5.45 -21.44
C ALA A 72 -17.25 4.94 -21.33
N TRP A 73 -17.84 4.48 -22.44
CA TRP A 73 -19.16 3.85 -22.44
C TRP A 73 -19.20 2.59 -21.58
N LEU A 74 -18.16 1.76 -21.59
CA LEU A 74 -18.11 0.54 -20.77
C LEU A 74 -17.89 0.82 -19.29
N ASN A 75 -17.17 1.88 -18.95
CA ASN A 75 -16.82 2.21 -17.57
C ASN A 75 -18.01 2.78 -16.79
N ASP A 76 -18.64 3.84 -17.32
CA ASP A 76 -19.72 4.55 -16.64
C ASP A 76 -20.56 5.31 -17.68
N PRO A 77 -21.43 4.59 -18.42
CA PRO A 77 -22.12 5.15 -19.58
C PRO A 77 -23.00 6.34 -19.23
N GLU A 78 -23.69 6.30 -18.08
CA GLU A 78 -24.62 7.35 -17.67
C GLU A 78 -23.91 8.63 -17.24
N LYS A 79 -22.70 8.51 -16.69
CA LYS A 79 -21.90 9.65 -16.26
C LYS A 79 -21.04 10.25 -17.39
N LEU A 80 -20.48 9.41 -18.25
CA LEU A 80 -19.44 9.83 -19.21
C LEU A 80 -19.99 10.10 -20.61
N VAL A 81 -21.17 9.56 -20.95
CA VAL A 81 -21.70 9.57 -22.32
C VAL A 81 -23.17 9.93 -22.35
N THR A 82 -23.52 11.03 -23.01
CA THR A 82 -24.92 11.27 -23.40
C THR A 82 -25.22 10.44 -24.64
N SER A 83 -26.32 9.68 -24.61
CA SER A 83 -26.72 8.79 -25.71
C SER A 83 -28.22 8.70 -25.88
N GLU A 84 -28.64 8.32 -27.08
CA GLU A 84 -30.04 8.16 -27.44
C GLU A 84 -30.28 6.77 -28.05
N VAL A 85 -31.48 6.23 -27.87
CA VAL A 85 -31.90 5.01 -28.57
C VAL A 85 -32.67 5.42 -29.81
N VAL A 86 -32.22 4.94 -30.97
CA VAL A 86 -32.77 5.24 -32.29
C VAL A 86 -33.01 3.94 -33.07
N ASP A 87 -33.84 3.98 -34.09
CA ASP A 87 -33.95 2.87 -35.03
C ASP A 87 -32.65 2.72 -35.83
N SER A 88 -32.17 1.48 -36.03
CA SER A 88 -30.89 1.24 -36.72
C SER A 88 -30.89 1.90 -38.11
N PRO A 89 -29.88 2.69 -38.49
CA PRO A 89 -29.81 3.28 -39.82
C PRO A 89 -29.47 2.23 -40.88
N VAL A 90 -29.69 2.58 -42.14
CA VAL A 90 -29.35 1.75 -43.32
C VAL A 90 -28.25 2.45 -44.10
N LEU A 91 -27.21 1.70 -44.47
CA LEU A 91 -26.22 2.15 -45.43
C LEU A 91 -26.79 1.99 -46.84
N THR A 92 -26.87 3.08 -47.59
CA THR A 92 -27.35 3.05 -48.97
C THR A 92 -26.24 2.66 -49.95
N ASP A 93 -26.62 2.32 -51.18
CA ASP A 93 -25.67 1.99 -52.26
C ASP A 93 -24.73 3.16 -52.60
N GLU A 94 -25.12 4.40 -52.26
CA GLU A 94 -24.27 5.59 -52.39
C GLU A 94 -23.29 5.77 -51.22
N GLY A 95 -23.24 4.83 -50.27
CA GLY A 95 -22.34 4.88 -49.11
C GLY A 95 -22.77 5.86 -48.02
N ILE A 96 -24.07 6.19 -47.94
CA ILE A 96 -24.62 7.17 -46.98
C ILE A 96 -25.51 6.46 -45.96
N TRP A 97 -25.42 6.85 -44.69
CA TRP A 97 -26.34 6.38 -43.65
C TRP A 97 -27.67 7.14 -43.73
N LYS A 98 -28.79 6.41 -43.82
CA LYS A 98 -30.15 6.96 -43.75
C LYS A 98 -30.91 6.39 -42.56
N GLN A 99 -31.72 7.25 -41.91
CA GLN A 99 -32.67 6.82 -40.89
C GLN A 99 -33.77 5.96 -41.53
N ALA A 100 -34.16 4.90 -40.84
CA ALA A 100 -35.20 3.98 -41.31
C ALA A 100 -36.09 3.56 -40.12
N PRO A 101 -37.34 4.06 -40.08
CA PRO A 101 -38.24 3.78 -38.97
C PRO A 101 -38.62 2.29 -38.89
N ASN A 102 -38.98 1.83 -37.70
CA ASN A 102 -39.41 0.46 -37.39
C ASN A 102 -38.33 -0.62 -37.58
N ARG A 103 -37.04 -0.23 -37.55
CA ARG A 103 -35.93 -1.18 -37.48
C ARG A 103 -35.58 -1.54 -36.05
N HIS A 104 -34.72 -2.54 -35.87
CA HIS A 104 -34.27 -2.90 -34.53
C HIS A 104 -33.53 -1.72 -33.87
N PRO A 105 -33.73 -1.49 -32.57
CA PRO A 105 -33.17 -0.32 -31.89
C PRO A 105 -31.66 -0.47 -31.66
N VAL A 106 -30.93 0.63 -31.88
CA VAL A 106 -29.51 0.79 -31.55
C VAL A 106 -29.35 2.01 -30.64
N ARG A 107 -28.23 2.11 -29.93
CA ARG A 107 -27.93 3.28 -29.11
C ARG A 107 -26.78 4.05 -29.76
N VAL A 108 -26.93 5.35 -29.86
CA VAL A 108 -25.93 6.23 -30.46
C VAL A 108 -25.46 7.22 -29.41
N ALA A 109 -24.15 7.31 -29.20
CA ALA A 109 -23.56 8.37 -28.38
C ALA A 109 -23.72 9.71 -29.13
N VAL A 110 -24.22 10.73 -28.42
CA VAL A 110 -24.41 12.08 -28.96
C VAL A 110 -23.42 13.09 -28.38
N LYS A 111 -22.89 12.82 -27.19
CA LYS A 111 -21.87 13.66 -26.53
C LYS A 111 -21.02 12.85 -25.59
N LEU A 112 -19.73 13.19 -25.52
CA LEU A 112 -18.78 12.67 -24.53
C LEU A 112 -18.40 13.78 -23.56
N ASP A 113 -18.31 13.45 -22.27
CA ASP A 113 -17.67 14.32 -21.29
C ASP A 113 -16.14 14.12 -21.34
N ARG A 114 -15.48 14.86 -22.24
CA ARG A 114 -14.03 14.76 -22.48
C ARG A 114 -13.22 14.81 -21.19
N ASP A 115 -13.49 15.80 -20.34
CA ASP A 115 -12.65 16.07 -19.18
C ASP A 115 -12.86 14.99 -18.11
N ALA A 116 -14.11 14.55 -17.89
CA ALA A 116 -14.38 13.42 -17.00
C ALA A 116 -13.75 12.11 -17.50
N ILE A 117 -13.75 11.87 -18.82
CA ILE A 117 -13.13 10.69 -19.44
C ILE A 117 -11.61 10.69 -19.25
N TYR A 118 -10.94 11.82 -19.51
CA TYR A 118 -9.49 11.91 -19.29
C TYR A 118 -9.12 11.85 -17.81
N ALA A 119 -9.90 12.49 -16.93
CA ALA A 119 -9.69 12.38 -15.49
C ALA A 119 -9.83 10.93 -15.00
N ASP A 120 -10.85 10.20 -15.45
CA ASP A 120 -11.05 8.78 -15.15
C ASP A 120 -9.91 7.91 -15.70
N LEU A 121 -9.49 8.16 -16.95
CA LEU A 121 -8.36 7.48 -17.59
C LEU A 121 -7.06 7.67 -16.81
N PHE A 122 -6.68 8.90 -16.51
CA PHE A 122 -5.45 9.22 -15.79
C PHE A 122 -5.47 8.66 -14.37
N ALA A 123 -6.62 8.74 -13.69
CA ALA A 123 -6.77 8.18 -12.34
C ALA A 123 -6.69 6.65 -12.31
N LYS A 124 -7.04 5.96 -13.40
CA LYS A 124 -6.95 4.49 -13.50
C LYS A 124 -5.58 4.02 -13.96
N ILE A 125 -5.04 4.62 -15.01
CA ILE A 125 -3.73 4.25 -15.59
C ILE A 125 -2.58 4.71 -14.68
N GLY A 126 -2.76 5.80 -13.94
CA GLY A 126 -1.77 6.29 -12.99
C GLY A 126 -1.70 5.51 -11.68
N ARG A 127 -2.51 4.45 -11.50
CA ARG A 127 -2.39 3.59 -10.32
C ARG A 127 -1.15 2.72 -10.46
N PRO A 128 -0.33 2.60 -9.40
CA PRO A 128 0.82 1.68 -9.40
C PRO A 128 0.37 0.21 -9.52
N TYR A 129 -0.86 -0.10 -9.09
CA TYR A 129 -1.43 -1.45 -9.07
C TYR A 129 -2.84 -1.44 -9.65
N LEU A 130 -3.21 -2.57 -10.26
CA LEU A 130 -4.59 -2.79 -10.67
C LEU A 130 -5.53 -2.83 -9.45
N PRO A 131 -6.80 -2.41 -9.61
CA PRO A 131 -7.80 -2.58 -8.56
C PRO A 131 -7.87 -4.04 -8.09
N SER A 132 -8.02 -4.24 -6.78
CA SER A 132 -8.19 -5.59 -6.23
C SER A 132 -9.51 -6.19 -6.74
N PRO A 133 -9.51 -7.45 -7.23
CA PRO A 133 -10.73 -8.13 -7.62
C PRO A 133 -11.60 -8.57 -6.43
N ILE A 134 -11.13 -8.35 -5.18
CA ILE A 134 -11.77 -8.86 -3.96
C ILE A 134 -12.10 -7.73 -2.98
N ILE A 135 -11.22 -6.73 -2.86
CA ILE A 135 -11.40 -5.59 -1.96
C ILE A 135 -11.71 -4.37 -2.82
N SER A 136 -12.97 -3.95 -2.84
CA SER A 136 -13.42 -2.80 -3.64
C SER A 136 -13.05 -1.45 -3.00
N GLY A 137 -12.83 -1.41 -1.69
CA GLY A 137 -12.45 -0.20 -0.97
C GLY A 137 -12.30 -0.42 0.54
N ILE A 138 -11.84 0.63 1.22
CA ILE A 138 -11.73 0.74 2.68
C ILE A 138 -12.38 2.06 3.08
N ALA A 139 -13.23 2.03 4.12
CA ALA A 139 -13.82 3.22 4.71
C ALA A 139 -13.62 3.17 6.23
N PHE A 140 -13.30 4.33 6.81
CA PHE A 140 -13.13 4.48 8.25
C PHE A 140 -14.32 5.27 8.81
N ASP A 141 -15.00 4.69 9.80
CA ASP A 141 -16.00 5.42 10.57
C ASP A 141 -15.29 6.25 11.66
N PHE A 142 -14.98 7.50 11.34
CA PHE A 142 -14.34 8.40 12.29
C PHE A 142 -15.24 8.74 13.49
N GLY A 143 -16.55 8.47 13.44
CA GLY A 143 -17.46 8.61 14.58
C GLY A 143 -17.11 7.66 15.74
N THR A 144 -16.42 6.56 15.45
CA THR A 144 -15.96 5.60 16.47
C THR A 144 -14.53 5.89 16.97
N HIS A 145 -13.86 6.92 16.46
CA HIS A 145 -12.49 7.22 16.86
C HIS A 145 -12.41 7.63 18.35
N ARG A 146 -11.49 7.00 19.08
CA ARG A 146 -11.18 7.30 20.48
C ARG A 146 -9.70 7.60 20.62
N ARG A 147 -9.36 8.59 21.45
CA ARG A 147 -7.97 8.92 21.83
C ARG A 147 -7.83 8.76 23.34
N LEU A 148 -7.20 7.66 23.77
CA LEU A 148 -7.13 7.27 25.20
C LEU A 148 -5.70 7.25 25.76
N ALA A 149 -4.70 7.45 24.90
CA ALA A 149 -3.28 7.47 25.26
C ALA A 149 -2.63 8.70 24.62
N GLU A 150 -2.95 9.87 25.14
CA GLU A 150 -2.54 11.15 24.56
C GLU A 150 -1.01 11.30 24.51
N GLY A 151 -0.48 11.79 23.38
CA GLY A 151 0.96 11.99 23.20
C GLY A 151 1.78 10.70 23.04
N SER A 152 1.11 9.55 22.92
CA SER A 152 1.76 8.27 22.58
C SER A 152 1.53 7.95 21.10
N ASP A 153 2.53 7.38 20.44
CA ASP A 153 2.55 6.98 19.05
C ASP A 153 2.79 5.46 18.89
N ASN A 154 2.65 4.95 17.67
CA ASN A 154 2.80 3.53 17.31
C ASN A 154 1.82 2.59 18.04
N TRP A 155 1.14 1.72 17.29
CA TRP A 155 0.16 0.80 17.89
C TRP A 155 0.14 -0.58 17.22
N PRO A 156 1.30 -1.24 16.98
CA PRO A 156 1.26 -2.64 16.56
C PRO A 156 0.59 -3.47 17.65
N THR A 157 -0.42 -4.24 17.25
CA THR A 157 -1.32 -4.95 18.17
C THR A 157 -1.37 -6.43 17.81
N THR A 158 -1.46 -7.29 18.83
CA THR A 158 -1.70 -8.72 18.68
C THR A 158 -2.80 -9.19 19.64
N TRP A 159 -3.45 -10.31 19.31
CA TRP A 159 -4.49 -10.92 20.15
C TRP A 159 -3.90 -12.13 20.86
N ALA A 160 -3.87 -12.13 22.19
CA ALA A 160 -3.21 -13.18 22.97
C ALA A 160 -4.16 -14.31 23.39
N ASP A 161 -3.57 -15.35 23.99
CA ASP A 161 -4.25 -16.56 24.44
C ASP A 161 -5.27 -16.29 25.55
N ASP A 162 -5.07 -15.28 26.38
CA ASP A 162 -5.98 -14.85 27.44
C ASP A 162 -7.26 -14.15 26.92
N GLY A 163 -7.30 -13.84 25.62
CA GLY A 163 -8.44 -13.18 24.97
C GLY A 163 -8.32 -11.67 24.88
N ASN A 164 -7.26 -11.08 25.43
CA ASN A 164 -7.00 -9.64 25.39
C ASN A 164 -6.11 -9.26 24.20
N LEU A 165 -6.15 -7.99 23.82
CA LEU A 165 -5.19 -7.44 22.87
C LEU A 165 -3.98 -6.89 23.63
N TYR A 166 -2.79 -7.12 23.12
CA TYR A 166 -1.55 -6.52 23.60
C TYR A 166 -0.96 -5.64 22.51
N THR A 167 -0.61 -4.42 22.86
CA THR A 167 -0.05 -3.45 21.93
C THR A 167 1.24 -2.87 22.49
N ALA A 168 2.27 -2.82 21.65
CA ALA A 168 3.37 -1.92 21.92
C ALA A 168 2.96 -0.51 21.51
N TRP A 169 3.53 0.48 22.18
CA TRP A 169 3.40 1.89 21.87
C TRP A 169 4.70 2.60 22.21
N GLY A 170 4.95 3.74 21.60
CA GLY A 170 6.16 4.50 21.80
C GLY A 170 5.88 5.95 22.08
N ASP A 171 6.82 6.61 22.75
CA ASP A 171 6.66 7.98 23.24
C ASP A 171 5.39 8.17 24.11
N GLY A 172 5.37 9.17 24.97
CA GLY A 172 4.24 9.43 25.86
C GLY A 172 4.07 8.41 26.99
N GLY A 173 2.93 8.48 27.66
CA GLY A 173 2.65 7.75 28.89
C GLY A 173 1.63 6.61 28.76
N GLY A 174 1.24 6.22 27.55
CA GLY A 174 0.24 5.19 27.34
C GLY A 174 -1.15 5.60 27.86
N PHE A 175 -1.97 4.63 28.27
CA PHE A 175 -3.32 4.88 28.76
C PHE A 175 -3.30 5.70 30.06
N GLY A 176 -4.13 6.75 30.15
CA GLY A 176 -4.19 7.68 31.30
C GLY A 176 -2.94 8.57 31.49
N GLY A 177 -1.91 8.37 30.68
CA GLY A 177 -0.72 9.21 30.58
C GLY A 177 -0.87 10.32 29.54
N THR A 178 0.20 11.10 29.36
CA THR A 178 0.29 12.14 28.32
C THR A 178 1.69 12.15 27.72
N ASN A 179 1.97 13.07 26.79
CA ASN A 179 3.32 13.30 26.28
C ASN A 179 4.36 13.60 27.38
N SER A 180 3.93 14.12 28.54
CA SER A 180 4.76 14.51 29.68
C SER A 180 4.51 13.68 30.95
N LYS A 181 3.34 13.07 31.09
CA LYS A 181 2.94 12.29 32.27
C LYS A 181 3.21 10.81 32.03
N GLY A 182 4.19 10.25 32.74
CA GLY A 182 4.58 8.83 32.60
C GLY A 182 5.39 8.52 31.35
N ARG A 183 6.07 9.51 30.76
CA ARG A 183 6.73 9.35 29.46
C ARG A 183 7.79 8.26 29.45
N VAL A 184 7.69 7.33 28.50
CA VAL A 184 8.74 6.38 28.12
C VAL A 184 8.91 6.34 26.60
N THR A 185 10.02 5.80 26.09
CA THR A 185 10.23 5.66 24.64
C THR A 185 9.49 4.46 24.06
N LEU A 186 9.32 3.39 24.84
CA LEU A 186 8.59 2.17 24.52
C LEU A 186 7.79 1.72 25.73
N GLY A 187 6.53 1.35 25.51
CA GLY A 187 5.67 0.73 26.51
C GLY A 187 4.79 -0.37 25.90
N ILE A 188 4.20 -1.18 26.77
CA ILE A 188 3.24 -2.23 26.43
C ILE A 188 1.94 -1.97 27.19
N ALA A 189 0.83 -2.05 26.48
CA ALA A 189 -0.50 -1.99 27.08
C ALA A 189 -1.32 -3.24 26.76
N ARG A 190 -2.19 -3.60 27.70
CA ARG A 190 -3.25 -4.60 27.53
C ARG A 190 -4.56 -3.87 27.30
N ILE A 191 -5.33 -4.31 26.30
CA ILE A 191 -6.67 -3.82 26.00
C ILE A 191 -7.65 -4.97 26.22
N GLU A 192 -8.55 -4.76 27.17
CA GLU A 192 -9.51 -5.76 27.64
C GLU A 192 -10.93 -5.36 27.20
N GLY A 193 -11.71 -6.34 26.72
CA GLY A 193 -13.09 -6.14 26.28
C GLY A 193 -13.30 -6.36 24.78
N HIS A 194 -14.31 -5.71 24.22
CA HIS A 194 -14.71 -5.85 22.82
C HIS A 194 -14.69 -4.49 22.10
N ALA A 195 -14.86 -4.50 20.78
CA ALA A 195 -14.70 -3.31 19.92
C ALA A 195 -15.49 -2.05 20.38
N ASN A 196 -16.66 -2.24 21.00
CA ASN A 196 -17.50 -1.13 21.45
C ASN A 196 -17.23 -0.68 22.91
N TYR A 197 -16.70 -1.59 23.73
CA TYR A 197 -16.51 -1.39 25.17
C TYR A 197 -15.22 -2.07 25.59
N TYR A 198 -14.19 -1.26 25.83
CA TYR A 198 -12.86 -1.73 26.19
C TYR A 198 -12.18 -0.79 27.16
N THR A 199 -11.23 -1.32 27.91
CA THR A 199 -10.33 -0.56 28.79
C THR A 199 -8.89 -0.89 28.41
N GLY A 200 -8.02 0.12 28.43
CA GLY A 200 -6.59 -0.07 28.22
C GLY A 200 -5.81 0.22 29.50
N THR A 201 -4.83 -0.62 29.80
CA THR A 201 -3.97 -0.52 30.97
C THR A 201 -2.52 -0.70 30.56
N ASN A 202 -1.62 0.09 31.14
CA ASN A 202 -0.18 -0.02 30.89
C ASN A 202 0.38 -1.22 31.67
N VAL A 203 0.91 -2.22 30.96
CA VAL A 203 1.52 -3.41 31.57
C VAL A 203 3.00 -3.13 31.85
N TRP A 204 3.71 -2.54 30.88
CA TRP A 204 5.15 -2.30 30.98
C TRP A 204 5.50 -0.91 30.48
N GLY A 205 6.07 -0.08 31.36
CA GLY A 205 6.35 1.33 31.08
C GLY A 205 5.09 2.19 30.95
N GLY A 206 5.25 3.52 31.04
CA GLY A 206 4.14 4.48 30.96
C GLY A 206 3.70 5.06 32.30
N PHE A 207 2.49 5.60 32.31
CA PHE A 207 1.85 6.12 33.51
C PHE A 207 1.22 4.99 34.32
N GLU A 208 1.59 4.85 35.60
CA GLU A 208 1.09 3.82 36.51
C GLU A 208 1.10 2.39 35.92
N PRO A 209 2.26 1.90 35.41
CA PRO A 209 2.32 0.59 34.80
C PRO A 209 2.34 -0.53 35.85
N GLU A 210 1.93 -1.74 35.47
CA GLU A 210 2.13 -2.94 36.31
C GLU A 210 3.63 -3.17 36.60
N GLN A 211 4.49 -2.94 35.61
CA GLN A 211 5.94 -3.06 35.72
C GLN A 211 6.67 -1.87 35.04
N ALA A 212 7.72 -1.37 35.67
CA ALA A 212 8.56 -0.33 35.07
C ALA A 212 9.33 -0.88 33.86
N ALA A 213 9.48 -0.04 32.82
CA ALA A 213 10.23 -0.43 31.63
C ALA A 213 11.71 -0.72 31.97
N SER A 214 12.21 -1.89 31.54
CA SER A 214 13.59 -2.33 31.77
C SER A 214 14.55 -1.93 30.65
N PHE A 215 14.03 -1.49 29.51
CA PHE A 215 14.81 -0.93 28.40
C PHE A 215 13.97 0.08 27.61
N GLY A 216 14.61 0.89 26.76
CA GLY A 216 13.94 1.79 25.83
C GLY A 216 13.97 1.26 24.39
N GLY A 217 13.34 1.98 23.47
CA GLY A 217 13.33 1.65 22.06
C GLY A 217 12.05 2.09 21.39
N LYS A 218 11.72 1.46 20.26
CA LYS A 218 10.42 1.53 19.58
C LYS A 218 10.08 0.14 19.03
N SER A 219 8.81 -0.11 18.77
CA SER A 219 8.34 -1.37 18.16
C SER A 219 7.26 -1.09 17.13
N TYR A 220 7.30 -1.86 16.05
CA TYR A 220 6.37 -1.80 14.90
C TYR A 220 5.78 -3.17 14.57
N GLY A 221 6.03 -4.16 15.44
CA GLY A 221 5.50 -5.51 15.30
C GLY A 221 5.53 -6.23 16.64
N ILE A 222 4.36 -6.67 17.09
CA ILE A 222 4.17 -7.53 18.25
C ILE A 222 3.30 -8.73 17.83
N LEU A 223 3.56 -9.89 18.42
CA LEU A 223 2.84 -11.12 18.16
C LEU A 223 2.70 -11.96 19.44
N SER A 224 1.50 -12.49 19.68
CA SER A 224 1.30 -13.63 20.59
C SER A 224 1.34 -14.93 19.82
N VAL A 225 2.19 -15.86 20.23
CA VAL A 225 2.24 -17.23 19.70
C VAL A 225 2.57 -18.19 20.83
N ASP A 226 1.80 -19.27 20.93
CA ASP A 226 1.95 -20.27 21.98
C ASP A 226 2.05 -19.63 23.38
N LYS A 227 1.15 -18.67 23.68
CA LYS A 227 1.04 -17.92 24.94
C LYS A 227 2.24 -17.03 25.27
N THR A 228 3.10 -16.78 24.30
CA THR A 228 4.32 -15.98 24.46
C THR A 228 4.23 -14.75 23.56
N LEU A 229 4.50 -13.58 24.12
CA LEU A 229 4.58 -12.33 23.36
C LEU A 229 5.99 -12.15 22.80
N TYR A 230 6.07 -11.80 21.53
CA TYR A 230 7.30 -11.42 20.85
C TYR A 230 7.13 -10.05 20.22
N MET A 231 8.16 -9.21 20.27
CA MET A 231 8.17 -7.96 19.53
C MET A 231 9.54 -7.65 18.93
N TRP A 232 9.53 -6.97 17.78
CA TRP A 232 10.74 -6.36 17.26
C TRP A 232 10.99 -5.02 17.92
N VAL A 233 12.18 -4.84 18.48
CA VAL A 233 12.62 -3.61 19.14
C VAL A 233 13.69 -2.95 18.29
N VAL A 234 13.52 -1.66 18.02
CA VAL A 234 14.56 -0.80 17.43
C VAL A 234 15.08 0.21 18.45
N PRO A 235 16.37 0.59 18.42
CA PRO A 235 16.97 1.44 19.45
C PRO A 235 16.40 2.87 19.49
N GLN A 236 16.20 3.40 20.71
CA GLN A 236 16.01 4.82 20.98
C GLN A 236 16.38 5.16 22.45
N PRO A 237 17.16 6.24 22.72
CA PRO A 237 17.77 7.17 21.78
C PRO A 237 18.97 6.58 21.04
N GLY A 238 19.03 6.76 19.72
CA GLY A 238 20.01 6.18 18.80
C GLY A 238 19.44 6.24 17.38
N PRO A 239 20.24 6.04 16.31
CA PRO A 239 19.62 6.00 14.99
C PRO A 239 18.63 4.84 14.97
N HIS A 240 17.35 5.18 14.87
CA HIS A 240 16.23 4.26 15.00
C HIS A 240 16.27 3.14 13.95
N LEU A 241 16.99 3.37 12.84
CA LEU A 241 17.18 2.43 11.74
C LEU A 241 18.47 1.61 11.84
N LYS A 242 19.25 1.72 12.92
CA LYS A 242 20.57 1.07 13.02
C LYS A 242 20.48 -0.45 13.11
N GLU A 243 19.60 -0.95 13.96
CA GLU A 243 19.40 -2.37 14.19
C GLU A 243 17.98 -2.66 14.65
N CYS A 244 17.58 -3.92 14.54
CA CYS A 244 16.37 -4.45 15.12
C CYS A 244 16.65 -5.77 15.85
N ARG A 245 15.99 -5.96 16.98
CA ARG A 245 16.22 -7.06 17.91
C ARG A 245 14.90 -7.64 18.38
N ILE A 246 14.75 -8.96 18.37
CA ILE A 246 13.54 -9.58 18.89
C ILE A 246 13.61 -9.61 20.43
N ALA A 247 12.48 -9.32 21.08
CA ALA A 247 12.27 -9.47 22.50
C ALA A 247 11.12 -10.42 22.77
N ARG A 248 11.19 -11.15 23.89
CA ARG A 248 10.22 -12.16 24.30
C ARG A 248 9.71 -11.88 25.71
N SER A 249 8.42 -12.08 25.93
CA SER A 249 7.77 -12.11 27.25
C SER A 249 6.90 -13.36 27.37
N THR A 250 7.05 -14.08 28.49
CA THR A 250 6.29 -15.30 28.81
C THR A 250 5.24 -15.06 29.91
N ASP A 251 5.03 -13.81 30.29
CA ASP A 251 4.16 -13.35 31.38
C ASP A 251 3.30 -12.18 30.92
N HIS A 252 2.78 -12.27 29.69
CA HIS A 252 1.86 -11.30 29.12
C HIS A 252 2.38 -9.86 29.12
N GLY A 253 3.68 -9.69 28.89
CA GLY A 253 4.32 -8.39 28.68
C GLY A 253 4.82 -7.73 29.95
N VAL A 254 4.73 -8.37 31.11
CA VAL A 254 5.23 -7.84 32.39
C VAL A 254 6.77 -7.81 32.39
N THR A 255 7.43 -8.88 31.98
CA THR A 255 8.89 -8.94 31.85
C THR A 255 9.34 -9.32 30.45
N TRP A 256 10.48 -8.77 30.02
CA TRP A 256 10.98 -8.93 28.66
C TRP A 256 12.45 -9.34 28.63
N GLN A 257 12.75 -10.32 27.80
CA GLN A 257 14.09 -10.76 27.45
C GLN A 257 14.40 -10.42 26.00
N GLN A 258 15.42 -9.62 25.75
CA GLN A 258 15.92 -9.37 24.40
C GLN A 258 16.83 -10.51 23.93
N ALA A 259 16.82 -10.79 22.63
CA ALA A 259 17.82 -11.64 22.00
C ALA A 259 19.22 -11.04 22.14
N ASP A 260 20.26 -11.88 22.12
CA ASP A 260 21.67 -11.49 22.15
C ASP A 260 22.24 -11.15 20.76
N TRP A 261 21.40 -11.20 19.72
CA TRP A 261 21.72 -10.93 18.33
C TRP A 261 20.83 -9.84 17.73
N THR A 262 21.26 -9.22 16.63
CA THR A 262 20.49 -8.20 15.90
C THR A 262 20.55 -8.41 14.39
N PHE A 263 19.52 -7.95 13.70
CA PHE A 263 19.60 -7.60 12.29
C PHE A 263 19.93 -6.12 12.17
N ARG A 264 20.71 -5.76 11.16
CA ARG A 264 21.24 -4.40 10.99
C ARG A 264 20.91 -3.83 9.62
N PHE A 265 21.09 -2.52 9.52
CA PHE A 265 21.00 -1.83 8.24
C PHE A 265 21.90 -2.48 7.17
N GLU A 266 23.11 -2.90 7.54
CA GLU A 266 24.08 -3.55 6.64
C GLU A 266 23.63 -4.95 6.18
N ASP A 267 22.74 -5.61 6.92
CA ASP A 267 22.10 -6.86 6.51
C ASP A 267 21.03 -6.62 5.43
N GLY A 268 20.71 -5.35 5.15
CA GLY A 268 19.62 -4.93 4.28
C GLY A 268 18.26 -4.98 4.98
N PHE A 269 18.22 -4.79 6.30
CA PHE A 269 16.98 -4.86 7.10
C PHE A 269 16.83 -3.66 8.03
N THR A 270 15.65 -3.03 7.97
CA THR A 270 15.21 -2.00 8.92
C THR A 270 13.73 -2.20 9.30
N ILE A 271 13.37 -1.72 10.49
CA ILE A 271 11.99 -1.63 11.03
C ILE A 271 11.10 -2.82 10.62
N PRO A 272 11.35 -4.01 11.18
CA PRO A 272 10.52 -5.15 10.88
C PRO A 272 9.17 -5.07 11.58
N THR A 273 8.18 -5.70 10.94
CA THR A 273 6.92 -6.09 11.57
C THR A 273 6.76 -7.62 11.55
N ILE A 274 5.77 -8.13 12.28
CA ILE A 274 5.46 -9.57 12.38
C ILE A 274 4.05 -9.78 11.86
N LEU A 275 3.88 -10.75 10.96
CA LEU A 275 2.57 -11.14 10.45
C LEU A 275 1.68 -11.61 11.60
N ASN A 276 0.46 -11.08 11.72
CA ASN A 276 -0.54 -11.58 12.66
C ASN A 276 -1.53 -12.55 11.98
N TYR A 277 -1.85 -13.66 12.65
CA TYR A 277 -2.81 -14.69 12.19
C TYR A 277 -4.00 -14.86 13.13
N GLY A 278 -4.38 -13.80 13.85
CA GLY A 278 -5.48 -13.83 14.83
C GLY A 278 -5.01 -14.27 16.22
N ARG A 279 -5.95 -14.73 17.05
CA ARG A 279 -5.73 -15.03 18.47
C ARG A 279 -4.63 -16.06 18.66
N ASP A 280 -3.60 -15.69 19.41
CA ASP A 280 -2.43 -16.49 19.75
C ASP A 280 -1.85 -17.25 18.56
N TYR A 281 -1.81 -16.59 17.40
CA TYR A 281 -1.34 -17.16 16.14
C TYR A 281 -2.10 -18.40 15.64
N SER A 282 -3.28 -18.70 16.19
CA SER A 282 -4.04 -19.92 15.90
C SER A 282 -4.46 -20.09 14.44
N GLY A 283 -4.56 -19.01 13.67
CA GLY A 283 -4.85 -19.05 12.25
C GLY A 283 -3.63 -19.27 11.35
N ALA A 284 -2.46 -19.54 11.91
CA ALA A 284 -1.23 -19.73 11.15
C ALA A 284 -1.37 -20.88 10.14
N ARG A 285 -0.82 -20.66 8.95
CA ARG A 285 -0.90 -21.60 7.83
C ARG A 285 0.05 -22.81 7.97
N ASP A 286 1.07 -22.67 8.81
CA ASP A 286 2.15 -23.63 9.03
C ASP A 286 2.84 -23.30 10.39
N ASP A 287 3.90 -24.04 10.73
CA ASP A 287 4.63 -23.90 11.99
C ASP A 287 5.66 -22.74 12.01
N PHE A 288 5.59 -21.80 11.06
CA PHE A 288 6.53 -20.68 10.95
C PHE A 288 5.90 -19.35 11.39
N VAL A 289 6.72 -18.52 12.04
CA VAL A 289 6.44 -17.10 12.23
C VAL A 289 7.11 -16.29 11.13
N TYR A 290 6.34 -15.42 10.47
CA TYR A 290 6.79 -14.59 9.36
C TYR A 290 7.04 -13.15 9.79
N SER A 291 8.23 -12.63 9.49
CA SER A 291 8.61 -11.22 9.70
C SER A 291 8.87 -10.53 8.37
N TYR A 292 8.41 -9.29 8.25
CA TYR A 292 8.59 -8.46 7.07
C TYR A 292 9.59 -7.36 7.40
N PHE A 293 10.66 -7.26 6.61
CA PHE A 293 11.76 -6.33 6.82
C PHE A 293 11.78 -5.32 5.68
N ILE A 294 11.84 -4.04 5.99
CA ILE A 294 12.02 -3.01 4.96
C ILE A 294 13.48 -3.06 4.53
N GLU A 295 13.71 -3.10 3.21
CA GLU A 295 15.06 -2.93 2.70
C GLU A 295 15.43 -1.46 2.79
N PRO A 296 16.50 -1.12 3.52
CA PRO A 296 16.91 0.26 3.61
C PRO A 296 17.42 0.78 2.28
N GLN A 297 16.79 1.84 1.80
CA GLN A 297 17.27 2.70 0.72
C GLN A 297 17.31 4.16 1.19
N TRP A 298 17.89 5.04 0.39
CA TRP A 298 17.78 6.48 0.65
C TRP A 298 16.47 7.01 0.08
N GLY A 299 15.72 7.74 0.91
CA GLY A 299 14.51 8.40 0.47
C GLY A 299 14.82 9.58 -0.45
N PRO A 300 13.80 10.11 -1.16
CA PRO A 300 14.00 11.17 -2.15
C PRO A 300 14.51 12.49 -1.57
N LYS A 301 14.42 12.69 -0.24
CA LYS A 301 14.83 13.93 0.42
C LYS A 301 16.14 13.78 1.20
N THR A 302 16.54 12.57 1.59
CA THR A 302 17.75 12.32 2.38
C THR A 302 18.96 11.87 1.52
N PRO A 303 20.08 12.61 1.52
CA PRO A 303 21.33 12.20 0.86
C PRO A 303 21.90 10.87 1.37
N ALA A 304 22.61 10.15 0.49
CA ALA A 304 23.16 8.82 0.77
C ALA A 304 24.24 8.74 1.88
N ASN A 305 24.70 9.90 2.37
CA ASN A 305 25.70 10.03 3.43
C ASN A 305 25.14 10.62 4.74
N SER A 306 23.84 10.86 4.81
CA SER A 306 23.15 11.35 6.01
C SER A 306 23.01 10.25 7.06
N LYS A 307 22.57 10.60 8.28
CA LYS A 307 22.01 9.59 9.17
C LYS A 307 20.67 9.12 8.60
N TYR A 308 20.43 7.81 8.61
CA TYR A 308 19.18 7.23 8.13
C TYR A 308 17.97 7.91 8.78
N GLY A 309 17.00 8.33 7.97
CA GLY A 309 15.80 9.07 8.38
C GLY A 309 14.50 8.34 8.04
N PHE A 310 13.39 8.84 8.57
CA PHE A 310 12.05 8.32 8.30
C PHE A 310 11.51 8.88 6.99
N GLU A 311 11.77 8.17 5.90
CA GLU A 311 11.29 8.52 4.56
C GLU A 311 10.83 7.26 3.82
N VAL A 312 10.01 7.45 2.78
CA VAL A 312 9.76 6.43 1.78
C VAL A 312 11.08 6.04 1.11
N HIS A 313 11.42 4.75 1.18
CA HIS A 313 12.59 4.14 0.59
C HIS A 313 12.34 3.86 -0.91
N LYS A 314 13.24 4.28 -1.81
CA LYS A 314 13.06 4.17 -3.28
C LYS A 314 14.28 3.54 -4.00
N PRO A 315 14.12 2.47 -4.80
CA PRO A 315 12.90 1.68 -4.95
C PRO A 315 12.55 1.01 -3.62
N GLY A 316 11.26 0.91 -3.34
CA GLY A 316 10.75 0.28 -2.13
C GLY A 316 10.83 -1.23 -2.25
N ARG A 317 11.40 -1.89 -1.25
CA ARG A 317 11.51 -3.35 -1.20
C ARG A 317 11.22 -3.83 0.21
N ILE A 318 10.46 -4.92 0.30
CA ILE A 318 10.18 -5.61 1.56
C ILE A 318 10.64 -7.05 1.42
N HIS A 319 11.48 -7.49 2.36
CA HIS A 319 11.97 -8.85 2.47
C HIS A 319 11.11 -9.65 3.44
N LEU A 320 10.95 -10.94 3.17
CA LEU A 320 10.22 -11.87 4.02
C LEU A 320 11.21 -12.83 4.67
N GLY A 321 11.24 -12.85 6.00
CA GLY A 321 11.91 -13.89 6.78
C GLY A 321 10.88 -14.77 7.47
N ARG A 322 11.25 -16.02 7.72
CA ARG A 322 10.48 -16.92 8.58
C ARG A 322 11.40 -17.66 9.54
N VAL A 323 10.83 -18.09 10.66
CA VAL A 323 11.51 -18.88 11.69
C VAL A 323 10.52 -19.89 12.27
N PRO A 324 10.93 -21.14 12.57
CA PRO A 324 10.05 -22.06 13.29
C PRO A 324 9.56 -21.43 14.58
N ARG A 325 8.26 -21.51 14.89
CA ARG A 325 7.64 -20.77 16.02
C ARG A 325 8.27 -21.05 17.38
N GLN A 326 8.85 -22.24 17.57
CA GLN A 326 9.57 -22.62 18.80
C GLN A 326 11.00 -22.10 18.88
N GLN A 327 11.50 -21.45 17.83
CA GLN A 327 12.89 -21.06 17.65
C GLN A 327 13.08 -19.56 17.35
N ILE A 328 12.06 -18.73 17.61
CA ILE A 328 12.06 -17.28 17.31
C ILE A 328 13.27 -16.55 17.92
N MET A 329 13.79 -17.00 19.06
CA MET A 329 14.96 -16.38 19.71
C MET A 329 16.32 -16.84 19.11
N GLN A 330 16.35 -17.72 18.11
CA GLN A 330 17.57 -18.34 17.56
C GLN A 330 17.90 -17.76 16.18
N ARG A 331 18.96 -16.95 16.07
CA ARG A 331 19.34 -16.23 14.84
C ARG A 331 19.58 -17.16 13.64
N ASP A 332 20.20 -18.30 13.86
CA ASP A 332 20.59 -19.29 12.86
C ASP A 332 19.40 -20.11 12.33
N ARG A 333 18.20 -19.93 12.90
CA ARG A 333 16.96 -20.59 12.47
C ARG A 333 16.12 -19.74 11.53
N TYR A 334 16.50 -18.49 11.33
CA TYR A 334 15.84 -17.61 10.36
C TYR A 334 16.27 -17.96 8.95
N GLU A 335 15.28 -18.16 8.08
CA GLU A 335 15.45 -18.30 6.64
C GLU A 335 14.65 -17.20 5.93
N PHE A 336 15.13 -16.79 4.76
CA PHE A 336 14.63 -15.65 4.00
C PHE A 336 14.17 -16.09 2.63
N PHE A 337 13.12 -15.45 2.13
CA PHE A 337 12.61 -15.69 0.80
C PHE A 337 13.69 -15.42 -0.25
N ALA A 338 13.92 -16.38 -1.16
CA ALA A 338 14.96 -16.37 -2.19
C ALA A 338 14.37 -16.46 -3.61
N GLY A 339 13.16 -15.92 -3.79
CA GLY A 339 12.42 -15.99 -5.04
C GLY A 339 11.64 -17.29 -5.20
N LEU A 340 11.00 -17.43 -6.36
CA LEU A 340 10.24 -18.62 -6.72
C LEU A 340 11.10 -19.58 -7.55
N ASN A 341 10.84 -20.88 -7.43
CA ASN A 341 11.36 -21.88 -8.37
C ASN A 341 10.52 -21.90 -9.66
N ASP A 342 10.90 -22.75 -10.62
CA ASP A 342 10.20 -22.88 -11.91
C ASP A 342 8.74 -23.35 -11.80
N LYS A 343 8.34 -23.87 -10.63
CA LYS A 343 6.96 -24.28 -10.32
C LYS A 343 6.16 -23.20 -9.60
N GLY A 344 6.76 -22.04 -9.33
CA GLY A 344 6.13 -20.96 -8.57
C GLY A 344 6.13 -21.18 -7.05
N GLU A 345 6.91 -22.13 -6.53
CA GLU A 345 7.01 -22.39 -5.09
C GLU A 345 8.12 -21.53 -4.46
N PRO A 346 7.94 -21.06 -3.21
CA PRO A 346 8.94 -20.21 -2.56
C PRO A 346 10.21 -21.01 -2.23
N ARG A 347 11.35 -20.46 -2.63
CA ARG A 347 12.66 -20.89 -2.15
C ARG A 347 13.03 -20.10 -0.91
N TRP A 348 13.74 -20.76 0.00
CA TRP A 348 14.21 -20.17 1.25
C TRP A 348 15.71 -20.38 1.40
N THR A 349 16.39 -19.39 1.97
CA THR A 349 17.84 -19.39 2.17
C THR A 349 18.18 -18.87 3.56
N ASP A 350 19.23 -19.40 4.18
CA ASP A 350 19.83 -18.84 5.40
C ASP A 350 20.92 -17.79 5.08
N ASN A 351 21.35 -17.71 3.82
CA ASN A 351 22.32 -16.74 3.32
C ASN A 351 21.65 -15.41 2.94
N LEU A 352 21.94 -14.36 3.69
CA LEU A 352 21.41 -13.01 3.46
C LEU A 352 21.77 -12.40 2.10
N ALA A 353 22.83 -12.87 1.43
CA ALA A 353 23.20 -12.40 0.10
C ALA A 353 22.24 -12.91 -1.00
N ASP A 354 21.54 -14.02 -0.74
CA ASP A 354 20.67 -14.69 -1.73
C ASP A 354 19.19 -14.30 -1.57
N LYS A 355 18.86 -13.51 -0.54
CA LYS A 355 17.49 -13.06 -0.28
C LYS A 355 16.96 -12.21 -1.43
N GLN A 356 15.67 -12.34 -1.71
CA GLN A 356 14.95 -11.53 -2.68
C GLN A 356 13.74 -10.86 -2.00
N PRO A 357 13.33 -9.67 -2.46
CA PRO A 357 12.15 -9.01 -1.92
C PRO A 357 10.89 -9.82 -2.27
N VAL A 358 9.98 -9.96 -1.30
CA VAL A 358 8.63 -10.51 -1.53
C VAL A 358 7.68 -9.46 -2.11
N PHE A 359 8.01 -8.18 -1.91
CA PHE A 359 7.26 -7.04 -2.42
C PHE A 359 8.22 -5.95 -2.89
N ARG A 360 7.90 -5.34 -4.03
CA ARG A 360 8.64 -4.21 -4.60
C ARG A 360 7.65 -3.16 -5.11
N ASP A 361 7.95 -1.91 -4.79
CA ASP A 361 7.26 -0.74 -5.33
C ASP A 361 8.29 0.27 -5.84
N ASP A 362 8.30 0.56 -7.14
CA ASP A 362 9.23 1.54 -7.71
C ASP A 362 8.93 2.97 -7.27
N ASN A 363 7.71 3.27 -6.82
CA ASN A 363 7.35 4.55 -6.21
C ASN A 363 7.69 4.61 -4.71
N GLY A 364 8.10 3.48 -4.14
CA GLY A 364 8.68 3.39 -2.81
C GLY A 364 7.78 2.76 -1.75
N VAL A 365 8.41 2.34 -0.65
CA VAL A 365 7.80 1.75 0.54
C VAL A 365 8.13 2.64 1.73
N GLY A 366 7.15 2.92 2.58
CA GLY A 366 7.34 3.73 3.79
C GLY A 366 8.41 3.18 4.72
N TRP A 367 8.85 4.02 5.64
CA TRP A 367 9.78 3.63 6.71
C TRP A 367 9.12 2.68 7.73
N ASN A 368 7.79 2.49 7.67
CA ASN A 368 7.06 1.52 8.46
C ASN A 368 6.15 0.62 7.58
N VAL A 369 5.80 -0.55 8.11
CA VAL A 369 4.93 -1.54 7.47
C VAL A 369 4.12 -2.29 8.52
N SER A 370 2.90 -2.69 8.17
CA SER A 370 2.07 -3.60 8.96
C SER A 370 1.53 -4.73 8.06
N VAL A 371 1.47 -5.95 8.60
CA VAL A 371 0.90 -7.10 7.88
C VAL A 371 0.02 -7.95 8.79
N SER A 372 -1.18 -8.28 8.32
CA SER A 372 -2.09 -9.22 8.98
C SER A 372 -2.77 -10.16 7.99
N TYR A 373 -3.12 -11.36 8.42
CA TYR A 373 -3.98 -12.25 7.66
C TYR A 373 -5.45 -11.99 8.01
N ASN A 374 -6.24 -11.66 7.00
CA ASN A 374 -7.69 -11.57 7.10
C ASN A 374 -8.31 -12.91 6.70
N ALA A 375 -8.77 -13.68 7.70
CA ALA A 375 -9.35 -15.00 7.48
C ALA A 375 -10.65 -14.95 6.66
N GLY A 376 -11.49 -13.92 6.84
CA GLY A 376 -12.75 -13.78 6.10
C GLY A 376 -12.55 -13.55 4.60
N LEU A 377 -11.45 -12.90 4.21
CA LEU A 377 -11.09 -12.67 2.81
C LEU A 377 -10.12 -13.72 2.26
N GLY A 378 -9.49 -14.51 3.13
CA GLY A 378 -8.37 -15.38 2.77
C GLY A 378 -7.20 -14.60 2.17
N ARG A 379 -6.88 -13.41 2.69
CA ARG A 379 -5.86 -12.51 2.14
C ARG A 379 -4.92 -11.97 3.21
N TYR A 380 -3.66 -11.80 2.83
CA TYR A 380 -2.68 -11.00 3.57
C TYR A 380 -2.89 -9.54 3.22
N LEU A 381 -3.09 -8.71 4.23
CA LEU A 381 -3.19 -7.26 4.09
C LEU A 381 -1.87 -6.65 4.53
N LEU A 382 -1.12 -6.11 3.57
CA LEU A 382 0.10 -5.34 3.82
C LEU A 382 -0.21 -3.86 3.63
N ALA A 383 0.12 -3.04 4.63
CA ALA A 383 -0.05 -1.59 4.60
C ALA A 383 1.29 -0.90 4.85
N THR A 384 1.61 0.08 4.00
CA THR A 384 2.82 0.91 4.08
C THR A 384 2.56 2.23 3.33
N GLU A 385 3.40 3.24 3.57
CA GLU A 385 3.36 4.48 2.80
C GLU A 385 3.77 4.25 1.35
N HIS A 386 3.25 5.08 0.45
CA HIS A 386 3.54 5.06 -0.98
C HIS A 386 3.86 6.49 -1.44
N THR A 387 4.85 6.67 -2.32
CA THR A 387 5.32 7.96 -2.92
C THR A 387 5.97 8.98 -1.98
N ALA A 388 5.43 9.20 -0.78
CA ALA A 388 5.96 10.18 0.17
C ALA A 388 5.61 9.79 1.61
N THR A 389 6.49 10.15 2.55
CA THR A 389 6.19 10.09 3.98
C THR A 389 5.36 11.29 4.38
N HIS A 390 4.33 11.05 5.18
CA HIS A 390 3.49 12.10 5.73
C HIS A 390 3.89 12.39 7.18
N GLU A 391 4.23 13.64 7.47
CA GLU A 391 4.35 14.13 8.84
C GLU A 391 2.92 14.30 9.35
N GLY A 392 2.45 13.33 10.14
CA GLY A 392 1.09 13.31 10.68
C GLY A 392 0.78 14.41 11.67
#